data_AF-A0A957RXC0-F1
#
_entry.id   AF-A0A957RXC0-F1
#
_cell.length_a   1.000
_cell.length_b   1.000
_cell.length_c   1.000
_cell.angle_alpha   90.00
_cell.angle_beta   90.00
_cell.angle_gamma   90.00
#
_symmetry.space_group_name_H-M   'P 1'
#
loop_
_entity.id
_entity.type
_entity.pdbx_description
1 polymer ?
#
loop_
_entity_poly.entity_id
_entity_poly.type
_entity_poly.pdbx_seq_one_letter_code
_entity_poly.pdbx_strand_id
1 'polypeptide(L)' 'MTKKLSLLGFFGTLLIVAALGIAILREPARQVQAADDIRVAAVEEGLDLYATNCVVCHGAGGEGMAAYPSLD' A
#
# COMPACT_ATOMS: atom_id res chain seq x y z
N MET A 1 11.44 9.40 46.98
CA MET A 1 11.36 8.64 45.72
C MET A 1 12.47 7.58 45.73
N THR A 2 12.15 6.29 45.65
CA THR A 2 13.17 5.23 45.76
C THR A 2 13.96 5.10 44.46
N LYS A 3 15.29 4.89 44.53
CA LYS A 3 16.15 4.73 43.34
C LYS A 3 15.64 3.66 42.36
N LYS A 4 14.94 2.65 42.89
CA LYS A 4 14.30 1.56 42.11
C LYS A 4 13.18 2.06 41.18
N LEU A 5 12.36 3.01 41.63
CA LEU A 5 11.24 3.53 40.84
C LEU A 5 11.73 4.39 39.66
N SER A 6 12.78 5.17 39.87
CA SER A 6 13.44 5.97 38.81
C SER A 6 14.10 5.07 37.76
N LEU A 7 14.77 3.99 38.20
CA LEU A 7 15.40 3.02 37.31
C LEU A 7 14.36 2.32 36.41
N LEU A 8 13.23 1.89 36.98
CA LEU A 8 12.15 1.25 36.25
C LEU A 8 11.57 2.19 35.17
N GLY A 9 11.38 3.47 35.51
CA GLY A 9 10.92 4.49 34.57
C GLY A 9 11.90 4.71 33.41
N PHE A 10 13.20 4.80 33.70
CA PHE A 10 14.22 4.97 32.66
C PHE A 10 14.25 3.81 31.65
N PHE A 11 14.23 2.57 32.15
CA PHE A 11 14.16 1.39 31.28
C PHE A 11 12.85 1.33 30.50
N GLY A 12 11.72 1.69 31.11
CA GLY A 12 10.43 1.78 30.42
C GLY A 12 10.47 2.78 29.25
N THR A 13 11.00 3.98 29.48
CA THR A 13 11.16 4.98 28.43
C THR A 13 12.10 4.51 27.32
N LEU A 14 13.24 3.89 27.67
CA LEU A 14 14.17 3.34 26.68
C LEU A 14 13.50 2.28 25.79
N LEU A 15 12.69 1.38 26.38
CA LEU A 15 11.97 0.37 25.63
C LEU A 15 10.95 0.99 24.66
N ILE A 16 10.22 2.01 25.10
CA ILE A 16 9.25 2.72 24.24
C ILE A 16 9.97 3.41 23.08
N VAL A 17 11.06 4.13 23.35
CA VAL A 17 11.85 4.81 22.31
C VAL A 17 12.42 3.80 21.32
N ALA A 18 12.95 2.67 21.79
CA ALA A 18 13.43 1.61 20.90
C ALA A 18 12.32 1.02 20.03
N ALA A 19 11.15 0.73 20.62
CA ALA A 19 10.00 0.20 19.89
C ALA A 19 9.49 1.18 18.81
N LEU A 20 9.37 2.46 19.16
CA LEU A 20 8.99 3.51 18.22
C LEU A 20 10.03 3.69 17.11
N GLY A 21 11.32 3.70 17.46
CA GLY A 21 12.40 3.76 16.47
C GLY A 21 12.33 2.61 15.47
N ILE A 22 12.10 1.38 15.95
CA ILE A 22 11.93 0.20 15.08
C ILE A 22 10.69 0.35 14.19
N ALA A 23 9.57 0.84 14.73
CA ALA A 23 8.35 1.05 13.96
C ALA A 23 8.57 2.07 12.83
N ILE A 24 9.20 3.22 13.14
CA ILE A 24 9.50 4.27 12.17
C ILE A 24 10.42 3.74 11.06
N LEU A 25 11.45 2.97 11.40
CA LEU A 25 12.37 2.40 10.42
C LEU A 25 11.71 1.34 9.52
N ARG A 26 10.63 0.69 9.96
CA ARG A 26 9.86 -0.29 9.17
C ARG A 26 8.70 0.32 8.39
N GLU A 27 8.33 1.57 8.69
CA GLU A 27 7.19 2.23 8.08
C GLU A 27 7.26 2.33 6.54
N PRO A 28 8.42 2.65 5.91
CA PRO A 28 8.50 2.68 4.45
C PRO A 28 8.15 1.34 3.80
N ALA A 29 8.63 0.23 4.37
CA ALA A 29 8.32 -1.11 3.87
C ALA A 29 6.82 -1.44 4.03
N ARG A 30 6.22 -1.04 5.15
CA ARG A 30 4.78 -1.21 5.38
C ARG A 30 3.94 -0.40 4.38
N GLN A 31 4.36 0.83 4.07
CA GLN A 31 3.70 1.71 3.10
C GLN A 31 3.79 1.15 1.67
N VAL A 32 4.94 0.61 1.27
CA VAL A 32 5.10 -0.05 -0.04
C VAL A 32 4.16 -1.25 -0.16
N GLN A 33 4.11 -2.11 0.86
CA GLN A 33 3.19 -3.25 0.85
C GLN A 33 1.73 -2.79 0.73
N ALA A 34 1.33 -1.80 1.53
CA ALA A 34 -0.04 -1.28 1.47
C ALA A 34 -0.38 -0.67 0.09
N ALA A 35 0.58 0.03 -0.53
CA ALA A 35 0.41 0.58 -1.87
C ALA A 35 0.27 -0.53 -2.93
N ASP A 36 1.05 -1.61 -2.82
CA ASP A 36 0.93 -2.77 -3.70
C ASP A 36 -0.43 -3.48 -3.54
N ASP A 37 -0.89 -3.66 -2.31
CA ASP A 37 -2.20 -4.27 -2.04
C ASP A 37 -3.34 -3.43 -2.67
N ILE A 38 -3.28 -2.10 -2.54
CA ILE A 38 -4.23 -1.17 -3.17
C ILE A 38 -4.14 -1.26 -4.71
N ARG A 39 -2.93 -1.28 -5.27
CA ARG A 39 -2.72 -1.36 -6.72
C ARG A 39 -3.30 -2.66 -7.29
N VAL A 40 -3.10 -3.78 -6.62
CA VAL A 40 -3.66 -5.08 -7.05
C VAL A 40 -5.18 -5.03 -7.06
N ALA A 41 -5.79 -4.55 -5.97
CA ALA A 41 -7.25 -4.42 -5.90
C ALA A 41 -7.81 -3.48 -6.98
N ALA A 42 -7.14 -2.35 -7.22
CA ALA A 42 -7.55 -1.39 -8.24
C ALA A 42 -7.45 -1.96 -9.67
N VAL A 43 -6.44 -2.78 -9.96
CA VAL A 43 -6.32 -3.47 -11.25
C VAL A 43 -7.45 -4.49 -11.42
N GLU A 44 -7.76 -5.27 -10.37
CA GLU A 44 -8.84 -6.26 -10.41
C GLU A 44 -10.19 -5.60 -10.69
N GLU A 45 -10.53 -4.54 -9.97
CA GLU A 45 -11.75 -3.76 -10.20
C GLU A 45 -11.74 -3.10 -11.59
N GLY A 46 -10.60 -2.53 -11.99
CA GLY A 46 -10.43 -1.91 -13.30
C GLY A 46 -10.67 -2.87 -14.46
N LEU A 47 -10.30 -4.16 -14.33
CA LEU A 47 -10.54 -5.18 -15.35
C LEU A 47 -12.04 -5.46 -15.55
N ASP A 48 -12.83 -5.52 -14.47
CA ASP A 48 -14.28 -5.72 -14.58
C ASP A 48 -14.98 -4.53 -15.25
N LEU A 49 -14.59 -3.31 -14.85
CA LEU A 49 -15.06 -2.08 -15.47
C LEU A 49 -14.68 -2.02 -16.96
N TYR A 50 -13.44 -2.39 -17.29
CA TYR A 50 -12.95 -2.42 -18.66
C TYR A 50 -13.75 -3.42 -19.51
N ALA A 51 -13.96 -4.64 -19.01
CA ALA A 51 -14.73 -5.67 -19.68
C ALA A 51 -16.17 -5.22 -19.97
N THR A 52 -16.78 -4.50 -19.03
CA THR A 52 -18.17 -4.05 -19.14
C THR A 52 -18.34 -2.86 -20.08
N ASN A 53 -17.39 -1.92 -20.08
CA ASN A 53 -17.61 -0.60 -20.68
C ASN A 53 -16.71 -0.28 -21.86
N CYS A 54 -15.51 -0.87 -21.92
CA CYS A 54 -14.45 -0.42 -22.82
C CYS A 54 -14.20 -1.40 -23.96
N VAL A 55 -14.32 -2.71 -23.70
CA VAL A 55 -13.99 -3.78 -24.67
C VAL A 55 -14.74 -3.65 -25.99
N VAL A 56 -15.99 -3.17 -25.94
CA VAL A 56 -16.84 -3.01 -27.13
C VAL A 56 -16.26 -2.08 -28.19
N CYS A 57 -15.44 -1.11 -27.78
CA CYS A 57 -14.78 -0.16 -28.70
C CYS A 57 -13.27 -0.37 -28.76
N HIS A 58 -12.63 -0.73 -27.65
CA HIS A 58 -11.17 -0.70 -27.53
C HIS A 58 -10.49 -2.07 -27.60
N GLY A 59 -11.23 -3.12 -27.93
CA GLY A 59 -10.70 -4.48 -28.01
C GLY A 59 -10.58 -5.16 -26.64
N ALA A 60 -10.22 -6.44 -26.62
CA ALA A 60 -10.22 -7.21 -25.37
C ALA A 60 -9.04 -6.88 -24.45
N GLY A 61 -7.92 -6.43 -25.01
CA GLY A 61 -6.70 -6.04 -24.33
C GLY A 61 -6.28 -4.59 -24.56
N GLY A 62 -7.18 -3.73 -25.02
CA GLY A 62 -6.85 -2.31 -25.30
C GLY A 62 -6.18 -2.07 -26.64
N GLU A 63 -6.13 -3.07 -27.52
CA GLU A 63 -5.47 -3.00 -28.83
C GLU A 63 -6.21 -2.13 -29.86
N GLY A 64 -7.46 -1.74 -29.58
CA GLY A 64 -8.31 -1.00 -30.51
C GLY A 64 -8.89 -1.89 -31.62
N MET A 65 -9.81 -1.34 -32.42
CA MET A 65 -10.37 -2.06 -33.57
C MET A 65 -10.89 -1.11 -34.65
N ALA A 66 -10.54 -1.39 -35.92
CA ALA A 66 -10.98 -0.62 -37.10
C ALA A 66 -10.85 0.91 -36.93
N ALA A 67 -11.97 1.60 -36.63
CA ALA A 67 -12.03 3.05 -36.44
C ALA A 67 -11.80 3.52 -35.00
N TYR A 68 -11.71 2.59 -34.03
CA TYR A 68 -11.51 2.87 -32.62
C TYR A 68 -10.03 2.67 -32.23
N PRO A 69 -9.40 3.65 -31.55
CA PRO A 69 -7.99 3.60 -31.20
C PRO A 69 -7.70 2.64 -30.05
N SER A 70 -6.42 2.32 -29.86
CA SER A 70 -5.91 1.63 -28.67
C SER A 70 -5.98 2.50 -27.42
N LEU A 71 -5.86 1.86 -26.27
CA LEU A 71 -5.72 2.48 -24.95
C LEU A 71 -4.31 2.19 -24.42
N ASP A 72 -3.34 2.84 -25.06
CA ASP A 72 -1.94 2.96 -24.63
C ASP A 72 -1.71 4.13 -23.67
#